data_AF-A0A7V3BQZ5-F1
#
_entry.id   AF-A0A7V3BQZ5-F1
#
_cell.length_a   1.000
_cell.length_b   1.000
_cell.length_c   1.000
_cell.angle_alpha   90.00
_cell.angle_beta   90.00
_cell.angle_gamma   90.00
#
_symmetry.space_group_name_H-M   'P 1'
#
loop_
_entity.id
_entity.type
_entity.pdbx_description
1 polymer ?
#
loop_
_entity_poly.entity_id
_entity_poly.type
_entity_poly.pdbx_seq_one_letter_code
_entity_poly.pdbx_strand_id
1 'polypeptide(L)'
;MLYTKPECTLCDEAKAVLLALRRELSFEVQEIDITTDPALYEAFHEEIPVGFLDGQKLFKYRIDPTLLRRQLLRRRGWLGLQWWVDRRS
;
A
#
# COMPACT_ATOMS: atom_id res chain seq x y z
N MET A 1 1.92 -2.12 -3.41
CA MET A 1 3.03 -1.25 -3.84
C MET A 1 3.09 -0.03 -2.91
N LEU A 2 4.28 0.44 -2.60
CA LEU A 2 4.55 1.65 -1.81
C LEU A 2 5.48 2.54 -2.62
N TYR A 3 4.99 3.71 -3.03
CA TYR A 3 5.81 4.73 -3.68
C TYR A 3 6.52 5.59 -2.62
N THR A 4 7.83 5.72 -2.77
CA THR A 4 8.75 6.34 -1.81
C THR A 4 9.81 7.16 -2.53
N LYS A 5 10.64 7.89 -1.78
CA LYS A 5 11.91 8.43 -2.26
C LYS A 5 12.99 8.24 -1.17
N PRO A 6 14.29 8.32 -1.51
CA PRO A 6 15.37 8.34 -0.54
C PRO A 6 15.21 9.49 0.45
N GLU A 7 15.71 9.29 1.68
CA GLU A 7 15.74 10.34 2.72
C GLU A 7 14.34 10.94 3.04
N CYS A 8 13.34 10.07 3.23
CA CYS A 8 11.95 10.44 3.48
C CYS A 8 11.43 9.87 4.80
N THR A 9 11.43 10.68 5.87
CA THR A 9 10.95 10.25 7.20
C THR A 9 9.53 9.70 7.19
N LEU A 10 8.61 10.34 6.44
CA LEU A 10 7.23 9.85 6.32
C LEU A 10 7.15 8.48 5.64
N CYS A 11 8.05 8.22 4.68
CA CYS A 11 8.13 6.94 3.99
C CYS A 11 8.61 5.83 4.94
N ASP A 12 9.59 6.12 5.79
CA ASP A 12 10.07 5.21 6.83
C ASP A 12 8.96 4.89 7.85
N GLU A 13 8.21 5.89 8.30
CA GLU A 13 7.04 5.72 9.18
C GLU A 13 5.98 4.82 8.53
N ALA A 14 5.64 5.09 7.27
CA ALA A 14 4.68 4.28 6.51
C ALA A 14 5.14 2.82 6.36
N LYS A 15 6.41 2.60 6.07
CA LYS A 15 7.03 1.27 5.96
C LYS A 15 6.95 0.52 7.28
N ALA A 16 7.24 1.17 8.40
CA ALA A 16 7.13 0.56 9.73
C ALA A 16 5.71 0.07 10.01
N VAL A 17 4.69 0.88 9.70
CA VAL A 17 3.27 0.49 9.85
C VAL A 17 2.93 -0.71 8.96
N LEU A 18 3.36 -0.69 7.70
CA LEU A 18 3.11 -1.80 6.77
C LEU A 18 3.79 -3.09 7.20
N LEU A 19 5.03 -3.03 7.70
CA LEU A 19 5.75 -4.19 8.20
C LEU A 19 5.08 -4.79 9.45
N ALA A 20 4.57 -3.96 10.35
CA ALA A 20 3.79 -4.43 11.50
C ALA A 20 2.52 -5.18 11.05
N LEU A 21 1.74 -4.59 10.15
CA LEU A 21 0.53 -5.20 9.63
C LEU A 21 0.80 -6.45 8.78
N ARG A 22 1.93 -6.51 8.07
CA ARG A 22 2.35 -7.68 7.30
C ARG A 22 2.50 -8.91 8.19
N ARG A 23 2.98 -8.75 9.42
CA ARG A 23 3.11 -9.85 10.39
C ARG A 23 1.75 -10.39 10.85
N GLU A 24 0.71 -9.58 10.84
CA GLU A 24 -0.65 -9.98 11.24
C GLU A 24 -1.48 -10.54 10.08
N LEU A 25 -1.38 -9.91 8.90
CA LEU A 25 -2.32 -10.12 7.80
C LEU A 25 -1.72 -10.87 6.60
N SER A 26 -0.42 -11.16 6.62
CA SER A 26 0.32 -11.84 5.56
C SER A 26 0.07 -11.26 4.17
N PHE A 27 0.81 -10.21 3.83
CA PHE A 27 0.85 -9.59 2.48
C PHE A 27 2.28 -9.15 2.13
N GLU A 28 2.53 -8.94 0.84
CA GLU A 28 3.81 -8.44 0.36
C GLU A 28 3.80 -6.92 0.17
N VAL A 29 4.95 -6.29 0.43
CA VAL A 29 5.17 -4.86 0.20
C VAL A 29 6.31 -4.73 -0.81
N GLN A 30 5.99 -4.18 -1.97
CA GLN A 30 6.98 -3.77 -2.95
C GLN A 30 7.16 -2.26 -2.86
N GLU A 31 8.39 -1.83 -2.62
CA GLU A 31 8.79 -0.42 -2.62
C GLU A 31 9.24 -0.01 -4.02
N ILE A 32 8.80 1.18 -4.43
CA ILE A 32 9.19 1.79 -5.70
C ILE A 32 9.71 3.18 -5.38
N ASP A 33 10.97 3.44 -5.75
CA ASP A 33 11.56 4.76 -5.68
C ASP A 33 11.06 5.59 -6.86
N ILE A 34 10.30 6.65 -6.57
CA ILE A 34 9.75 7.51 -7.62
C ILE A 34 10.83 8.36 -8.30
N THR A 35 12.01 8.51 -7.70
CA THR A 35 13.10 9.33 -8.27
C THR A 35 13.79 8.65 -9.45
N THR A 36 13.58 7.33 -9.63
CA THR A 36 14.15 6.57 -10.75
C THR A 36 13.33 6.68 -12.03
N ASP A 37 12.12 7.22 -11.97
CA ASP A 37 11.21 7.37 -13.12
C ASP A 37 10.56 8.77 -13.09
N PRO A 38 10.85 9.64 -14.07
CA PRO A 38 10.28 10.98 -14.15
C PRO A 38 8.74 11.01 -14.12
N ALA A 39 8.07 10.03 -14.72
CA ALA A 39 6.61 9.97 -14.75
C ALA A 39 6.03 9.64 -13.36
N LEU A 40 6.71 8.76 -12.60
CA LEU A 40 6.35 8.49 -11.21
C LEU A 40 6.64 9.69 -10.31
N TYR A 41 7.77 10.37 -10.54
CA TYR A 41 8.12 11.57 -9.80
C TYR A 41 7.05 12.65 -9.99
N GLU A 42 6.73 13.00 -11.24
CA GLU A 42 5.69 13.99 -11.58
C GLU A 42 4.36 13.63 -10.93
N ALA A 43 3.95 12.36 -10.99
CA ALA A 43 2.68 11.91 -10.45
C ALA A 43 2.57 11.93 -8.91
N PHE A 44 3.67 11.68 -8.18
CA PHE A 44 3.58 11.32 -6.76
C PHE A 44 4.48 12.12 -5.81
N HIS A 45 5.42 12.94 -6.29
CA HIS A 45 6.41 13.62 -5.42
C HIS A 45 5.79 14.50 -4.32
N GLU A 46 4.58 15.05 -4.52
CA GLU A 46 3.85 15.84 -3.53
C GLU A 46 2.93 15.00 -2.62
N GLU A 47 2.83 13.70 -2.84
CA GLU A 47 1.90 12.81 -2.13
C GLU A 47 2.60 11.70 -1.34
N ILE A 48 3.89 11.46 -1.58
CA ILE A 48 4.61 10.37 -0.92
C ILE A 48 4.61 10.48 0.61
N PRO A 49 4.56 9.33 1.32
CA PRO A 49 4.42 7.98 0.77
C PRO A 49 3.02 7.70 0.23
N VAL A 50 2.92 6.98 -0.90
CA VAL A 50 1.63 6.58 -1.49
C VAL A 50 1.54 5.06 -1.57
N GLY A 51 0.51 4.49 -0.94
CA GLY A 51 0.25 3.04 -0.98
C GLY A 51 -0.78 2.69 -2.05
N PHE A 52 -0.53 1.61 -2.79
CA PHE A 52 -1.48 1.01 -3.72
C PHE A 52 -1.69 -0.48 -3.44
N LEU A 53 -2.93 -0.93 -3.62
CA LEU A 53 -3.34 -2.33 -3.59
C LEU A 53 -4.26 -2.60 -4.78
N ASP A 54 -3.90 -3.58 -5.61
CA ASP A 54 -4.65 -3.98 -6.81
C ASP A 54 -5.00 -2.79 -7.73
N GLY A 55 -4.02 -1.93 -7.99
CA GLY A 55 -4.17 -0.75 -8.84
C GLY A 55 -4.92 0.43 -8.18
N GLN A 56 -5.41 0.28 -6.94
CA GLN A 56 -6.14 1.33 -6.24
C GLN A 56 -5.29 2.00 -5.17
N LYS A 57 -5.29 3.34 -5.17
CA LYS A 57 -4.64 4.15 -4.13
C LYS A 57 -5.33 3.88 -2.78
N LEU A 58 -4.55 3.46 -1.80
CA LEU A 58 -5.01 3.07 -0.47
C LEU A 58 -4.81 4.20 0.56
N PHE A 59 -3.67 4.88 0.48
CA PHE A 59 -3.36 6.04 1.32
C PHE A 59 -2.31 6.93 0.64
N LYS A 60 -2.18 8.15 1.18
CA LYS A 60 -1.06 9.05 0.96
C LYS A 60 -0.69 9.75 2.28
N TYR A 61 0.53 10.26 2.41
CA TYR A 61 1.03 10.93 3.63
C TYR A 61 1.07 10.00 4.85
N ARG A 62 0.60 10.48 6.01
CA ARG A 62 0.56 9.71 7.25
C ARG A 62 -0.51 8.65 7.21
N ILE A 63 -0.14 7.48 7.74
CA ILE A 63 -1.02 6.32 7.85
C ILE A 63 -1.51 6.24 9.29
N ASP A 64 -2.83 6.10 9.47
CA ASP A 64 -3.39 5.56 10.70
C ASP A 64 -3.37 4.02 10.61
N PRO A 65 -2.60 3.31 11.45
CA PRO A 65 -2.48 1.86 11.40
C PRO A 65 -3.82 1.13 11.58
N THR A 66 -4.70 1.68 12.42
CA THR A 66 -6.01 1.10 12.73
C THR A 66 -6.94 1.22 11.53
N LEU A 67 -6.98 2.39 10.89
CA LEU A 67 -7.75 2.60 9.68
C LEU A 67 -7.23 1.74 8.53
N LEU A 68 -5.92 1.69 8.33
CA LEU A 68 -5.30 0.88 7.28
C LEU A 68 -5.62 -0.61 7.49
N ARG A 69 -5.46 -1.12 8.72
CA ARG A 69 -5.82 -2.50 9.07
C ARG A 69 -7.27 -2.82 8.73
N ARG A 70 -8.20 -1.94 9.12
CA ARG A 70 -9.64 -2.11 8.82
C ARG A 70 -9.90 -2.15 7.31
N GLN A 71 -9.24 -1.30 6.53
CA GLN A 71 -9.36 -1.30 5.07
C GLN A 71 -8.84 -2.60 4.44
N LEU A 72 -7.67 -3.08 4.88
CA LEU A 72 -7.07 -4.32 4.39
C LEU A 72 -7.96 -5.55 4.71
N LEU A 73 -8.51 -5.63 5.92
CA LEU A 73 -9.42 -6.71 6.32
C LEU A 73 -10.70 -6.72 5.47
N ARG A 74 -11.29 -5.55 5.21
CA ARG A 74 -12.47 -5.44 4.33
C ARG A 74 -12.19 -5.94 2.92
N ARG A 75 -11.03 -5.59 2.36
CA ARG A 75 -10.62 -6.04 1.01
C ARG A 75 -10.32 -7.54 0.97
N ARG A 76 -9.71 -8.10 2.02
CA ARG A 76 -9.50 -9.56 2.16
C ARG A 76 -10.81 -10.35 2.16
N GLY A 77 -11.83 -9.86 2.86
CA GLY A 77 -13.17 -10.47 2.84
C GLY A 77 -13.78 -10.50 1.44
N TRP A 78 -13.47 -9.51 0.60
CA TRP A 78 -13.93 -9.44 -0.79
C TRP A 78 -13.12 -10.35 -1.73
N LEU A 79 -11.79 -10.44 -1.55
CA LEU A 79 -10.94 -11.42 -2.25
C LEU A 79 -11.38 -12.86 -1.99
N GLY A 80 -11.80 -13.18 -0.76
CA GLY A 80 -12.36 -14.50 -0.44
C GLY A 80 -13.67 -14.81 -1.17
N LEU A 81 -14.52 -13.80 -1.42
CA LEU A 81 -15.73 -13.95 -2.24
C LEU A 81 -15.39 -14.04 -3.74
N GLN A 82 -14.47 -13.22 -4.23
CA GLN A 82 -14.06 -13.20 -5.64
C GLN A 82 -13.44 -14.53 -6.06
N TRP A 83 -12.55 -15.09 -5.24
CA TRP A 83 -11.99 -16.45 -5.42
C TRP A 83 -13.04 -17.57 -5.41
N TRP A 84 -14.22 -17.35 -4.81
CA TRP A 84 -15.34 -18.31 -4.77
C TRP A 84 -16.29 -18.17 -5.97
N VAL A 85 -16.34 -16.98 -6.57
CA VAL A 85 -17.03 -16.71 -7.84
C VAL A 85 -16.22 -17.25 -9.00
N ASP A 86 -14.92 -16.96 -9.05
CA ASP A 86 -14.03 -17.34 -10.16
C ASP A 86 -13.83 -18.86 -10.31
N ARG A 87 -14.06 -19.64 -9.24
CA ARG A 87 -13.95 -21.11 -9.25
C ARG A 87 -15.25 -21.85 -9.60
N ARG A 88 -16.33 -21.15 -9.94
CA ARG A 88 -17.64 -21.74 -10.27
C ARG A 88 -18.05 -21.56 -11.74
N SER A 89 -17.13 -21.18 -12.61
CA SER A 89 -17.28 -21.15 -14.07
C SER A 89 -16.36 -22.16 -14.74
#